data_AF-A0A2G1ZZ86-F1
#
_entry.id   AF-A0A2G1ZZ86-F1
#
_cell.length_a   1.000
_cell.length_b   1.000
_cell.length_c   1.000
_cell.angle_alpha   90.00
_cell.angle_beta   90.00
_cell.angle_gamma   90.00
#
_symmetry.space_group_name_H-M   'P 1'
#
loop_
_entity.id
_entity.type
_entity.pdbx_description
1 polymer ?
#
loop_
_entity_poly.entity_id
_entity_poly.type
_entity_poly.pdbx_seq_one_letter_code
_entity_poly.pdbx_strand_id
1 'polypeptide(L)'
;MSGNTPLSSQTVGGALGHWLRRGIHIAMIFIPVGYYYWGDIIASWFGLLPQQFITVLLGLIIIGEMWRLKKGYVIFGQRQHEADHICSFAWGAISMCLVLLLVPQDIYAIPLVGGCALGDPIIGELKRFIGWWAAALVAMIVIGLLWWLCLRWMPQLPMWLPLLIAPITVLAEKPNLRWIDDNALMQLIPLMLLMSLIYL
;
A
#
# COMPACT_ATOMS: atom_id res chain seq x y z
N MET A 1 -4.27 31.37 -7.43
CA MET A 1 -2.81 31.16 -7.55
C MET A 1 -2.39 30.01 -6.66
N SER A 2 -2.20 28.79 -7.18
CA SER A 2 -1.36 27.72 -6.57
C SER A 2 -1.35 26.44 -7.43
N GLY A 3 -1.20 26.57 -8.76
CA GLY A 3 -1.28 25.42 -9.68
C GLY A 3 0.03 24.73 -10.00
N ASN A 4 1.19 25.17 -9.47
CA ASN A 4 2.51 24.74 -9.98
C ASN A 4 3.60 24.59 -8.91
N THR A 5 3.26 24.32 -7.65
CA THR A 5 4.28 23.86 -6.70
C THR A 5 4.62 22.40 -6.99
N PRO A 6 5.89 22.06 -7.29
CA PRO A 6 6.27 20.67 -7.58
C PRO A 6 6.08 19.81 -6.32
N LEU A 7 5.70 18.53 -6.45
CA LEU A 7 5.48 17.61 -5.31
C LEU A 7 6.71 17.52 -4.39
N SER A 8 7.89 17.71 -4.98
CA SER A 8 9.16 17.83 -4.27
C SER A 8 9.19 18.97 -3.26
N SER A 9 8.50 20.09 -3.51
CA SER A 9 8.56 21.28 -2.64
C SER A 9 7.89 21.09 -1.27
N GLN A 10 6.96 20.14 -1.16
CA GLN A 10 6.26 19.84 0.10
C GLN A 10 6.81 18.59 0.81
N THR A 11 7.75 17.89 0.18
CA THR A 11 8.38 16.67 0.72
C THR A 11 9.71 17.05 1.35
N VAL A 12 9.97 16.61 2.57
CA VAL A 12 11.28 16.80 3.22
C VAL A 12 12.34 16.06 2.40
N GLY A 13 13.36 16.80 1.95
CA GLY A 13 14.36 16.27 1.02
C GLY A 13 14.09 16.58 -0.46
N GLY A 14 13.08 17.37 -0.80
CA GLY A 14 12.90 17.86 -2.16
C GLY A 14 12.59 16.76 -3.17
N ALA A 15 13.24 16.83 -4.33
CA ALA A 15 13.09 15.82 -5.39
C ALA A 15 13.61 14.44 -4.97
N LEU A 16 14.71 14.40 -4.19
CA LEU A 16 15.28 13.15 -3.71
C LEU A 16 14.32 12.44 -2.75
N GLY A 17 13.69 13.19 -1.83
CA GLY A 17 12.66 12.65 -0.92
C GLY A 17 11.45 12.11 -1.68
N HIS A 18 11.00 12.82 -2.72
CA HIS A 18 9.91 12.37 -3.59
C HIS A 18 10.24 11.04 -4.28
N TRP A 19 11.41 10.94 -4.92
CA TRP A 19 11.82 9.70 -5.61
C TRP A 19 12.07 8.53 -4.65
N LEU A 20 12.62 8.80 -3.46
CA LEU A 20 12.75 7.79 -2.42
C LEU A 20 11.38 7.23 -2.01
N ARG A 21 10.40 8.11 -1.78
CA ARG A 21 9.02 7.68 -1.46
C ARG A 21 8.46 6.76 -2.53
N ARG A 22 8.64 7.08 -3.82
CA ARG A 22 8.19 6.23 -4.93
C ARG A 22 8.93 4.89 -4.99
N GLY A 23 10.25 4.91 -4.78
CA GLY A 23 11.06 3.70 -4.69
C GLY A 23 10.60 2.77 -3.57
N ILE A 24 10.29 3.32 -2.39
CA ILE A 24 9.74 2.57 -1.26
C ILE A 24 8.39 1.96 -1.62
N HIS A 25 7.47 2.71 -2.24
CA HIS A 25 6.17 2.16 -2.68
C HIS A 25 6.36 0.95 -3.58
N ILE A 26 7.19 1.06 -4.63
CA ILE A 26 7.42 -0.05 -5.55
C ILE A 26 8.08 -1.23 -4.82
N ALA A 27 9.01 -0.98 -3.92
CA ALA A 27 9.68 -2.03 -3.14
C ALA A 27 8.72 -2.81 -2.22
N MET A 28 7.60 -2.23 -1.79
CA MET A 28 6.62 -2.91 -0.94
C MET A 28 6.02 -4.16 -1.58
N ILE A 29 6.02 -4.29 -2.91
CA ILE A 29 5.52 -5.49 -3.60
C ILE A 29 6.26 -6.77 -3.18
N PHE A 30 7.52 -6.64 -2.74
CA PHE A 30 8.33 -7.77 -2.31
C PHE A 30 8.07 -8.17 -0.85
N ILE A 31 7.37 -7.36 -0.06
CA ILE A 31 7.12 -7.65 1.35
C ILE A 31 6.23 -8.90 1.52
N PRO A 32 5.09 -9.04 0.80
CA PRO A 32 4.32 -10.28 0.83
C PRO A 32 5.14 -11.50 0.40
N VAL A 33 5.97 -11.37 -0.64
CA VAL A 33 6.85 -12.46 -1.07
C VAL A 33 7.83 -12.84 0.06
N GLY A 34 8.44 -11.85 0.70
CA GLY A 34 9.25 -11.98 1.91
C GLY A 34 8.55 -12.81 2.99
N TYR A 35 7.32 -12.41 3.31
CA TYR A 35 6.51 -13.01 4.36
C TYR A 35 6.11 -14.46 4.05
N TYR A 36 5.58 -14.75 2.86
CA TYR A 36 5.07 -16.09 2.56
C TYR A 36 6.16 -17.12 2.26
N TYR A 37 7.31 -16.69 1.72
CA TYR A 37 8.39 -17.61 1.31
C TYR A 37 9.53 -17.70 2.33
N TRP A 38 9.77 -16.65 3.11
CA TRP A 38 10.84 -16.60 4.12
C TRP A 38 10.35 -16.23 5.52
N GLY A 39 9.05 -16.04 5.74
CA GLY A 39 8.50 -15.60 7.02
C GLY A 39 8.82 -16.55 8.16
N ASP A 40 8.77 -17.87 7.94
CA ASP A 40 9.14 -18.87 8.95
C ASP A 40 10.60 -18.73 9.38
N ILE A 41 11.51 -18.54 8.42
CA ILE A 41 12.95 -18.35 8.69
C ILE A 41 13.16 -17.06 9.47
N ILE A 42 12.60 -15.95 9.02
CA ILE A 42 12.76 -14.64 9.64
C ILE A 42 12.17 -14.64 11.07
N ALA A 43 10.96 -15.17 11.25
CA ALA A 43 10.29 -15.21 12.55
C ALA A 43 10.99 -16.14 13.54
N SER A 44 11.60 -17.24 13.05
CA SER A 44 12.36 -18.17 13.89
C SER A 44 13.56 -17.54 14.60
N TRP A 45 14.17 -16.49 14.02
CA TRP A 45 15.26 -15.74 14.67
C TRP A 45 14.82 -15.06 15.97
N PHE A 46 13.52 -14.86 16.14
CA PHE A 46 12.90 -14.27 17.32
C PHE A 46 12.13 -15.31 18.16
N GLY A 47 12.14 -16.59 17.76
CA GLY A 47 11.34 -17.64 18.41
C GLY A 47 9.83 -17.43 18.26
N LEU A 48 9.39 -16.80 17.17
CA LEU A 48 8.00 -16.48 16.90
C LEU A 48 7.48 -17.22 15.67
N LEU A 49 6.15 -17.38 15.58
CA LEU A 49 5.46 -17.70 14.34
C LEU A 49 5.39 -16.47 13.42
N PRO A 50 5.28 -16.62 12.09
CA PRO A 50 5.19 -15.49 11.17
C PRO A 50 4.11 -14.47 11.54
N GLN A 51 2.91 -14.93 11.93
CA GLN A 51 1.80 -14.08 12.30
C GLN A 51 2.07 -13.30 13.60
N GLN A 52 2.75 -13.94 14.56
CA GLN A 52 3.16 -13.29 15.81
C GLN A 52 4.21 -12.21 15.52
N PHE A 53 5.18 -12.51 14.65
CA PHE A 53 6.18 -11.56 14.21
C PHE A 53 5.55 -10.32 13.55
N ILE A 54 4.60 -10.51 12.61
CA ILE A 54 3.88 -9.39 11.99
C ILE A 54 3.02 -8.62 13.00
N THR A 55 2.43 -9.29 13.98
CA THR A 55 1.65 -8.62 15.05
C THR A 55 2.54 -7.74 15.93
N VAL A 56 3.74 -8.22 16.28
CA VAL A 56 4.75 -7.41 16.98
C VAL A 56 5.17 -6.23 16.13
N LEU A 57 5.45 -6.44 14.84
CA LEU A 57 5.84 -5.38 13.90
C LEU A 57 4.74 -4.30 13.78
N LEU A 58 3.48 -4.70 13.67
CA LEU A 58 2.33 -3.80 13.68
C LEU A 58 2.28 -2.96 14.97
N GLY A 59 2.47 -3.59 16.13
CA GLY A 59 2.56 -2.89 17.41
C GLY A 59 3.70 -1.86 17.44
N LEU A 60 4.89 -2.23 16.94
CA LEU A 60 6.05 -1.34 16.85
C LEU A 60 5.80 -0.15 15.91
N ILE A 61 5.14 -0.37 14.76
CA ILE A 61 4.76 0.70 13.84
C ILE A 61 3.82 1.70 14.53
N ILE A 62 2.79 1.21 15.21
CA ILE A 62 1.82 2.06 15.92
C ILE A 62 2.52 2.85 17.05
N ILE A 63 3.35 2.19 17.86
CA ILE A 63 4.10 2.83 18.96
C ILE A 63 5.08 3.88 18.40
N GLY A 64 5.83 3.53 17.36
CA GLY A 64 6.76 4.44 16.70
C GLY A 64 6.07 5.67 16.15
N GLU A 65 4.90 5.49 15.54
CA GLU A 65 4.11 6.60 14.99
C GLU A 65 3.52 7.50 16.08
N MET A 66 3.00 6.92 17.18
CA MET A 66 2.56 7.70 18.33
C MET A 66 3.71 8.54 18.92
N TRP A 67 4.91 7.97 18.99
CA TRP A 67 6.10 8.68 19.47
C TRP A 67 6.51 9.81 18.52
N ARG A 68 6.50 9.57 17.20
CA ARG A 68 6.79 10.57 16.17
C ARG A 68 5.83 11.76 16.26
N LEU A 69 4.52 11.49 16.39
CA LEU A 69 3.48 12.51 16.54
C LEU A 69 3.66 13.34 17.81
N LYS A 70 4.00 12.70 18.94
CA LYS A 70 4.29 13.41 20.19
C LYS A 70 5.45 14.39 20.05
N LYS A 71 6.39 14.14 19.14
CA LYS A 71 7.55 14.99 18.87
C LYS A 71 7.33 15.99 17.75
N GLY A 72 6.29 15.83 16.92
CA GLY A 72 6.06 16.65 15.73
C GLY A 72 7.17 16.50 14.68
N TYR A 73 7.85 15.36 14.64
CA TYR A 73 8.99 15.15 13.73
C TYR A 73 8.52 14.68 12.35
N VAL A 74 9.18 15.21 11.32
CA VAL A 74 9.03 14.78 9.93
C VAL A 74 10.37 14.24 9.45
N ILE A 75 10.35 13.01 8.95
CA ILE A 75 11.54 12.28 8.48
C ILE A 75 11.74 12.57 6.98
N PHE A 76 12.97 12.40 6.49
CA PHE A 76 13.27 12.47 5.06
C PHE A 76 12.30 11.61 4.22
N GLY A 77 11.70 12.20 3.17
CA GLY A 77 10.69 11.55 2.32
C GLY A 77 9.24 11.73 2.78
N GLN A 78 8.99 12.20 4.00
CA GLN A 78 7.65 12.56 4.50
C GLN A 78 7.24 13.98 4.08
N ARG A 79 5.93 14.24 4.09
CA ARG A 79 5.38 15.57 3.78
C ARG A 79 5.35 16.44 5.03
N GLN A 80 5.52 17.76 4.88
CA GLN A 80 5.57 18.67 6.04
C GLN A 80 4.32 18.64 6.93
N HIS A 81 3.13 18.45 6.34
CA HIS A 81 1.87 18.35 7.09
C HIS A 81 1.70 17.03 7.85
N GLU A 82 2.56 16.04 7.62
CA GLU A 82 2.55 14.78 8.37
C GLU A 82 3.11 14.96 9.79
N ALA A 83 3.63 16.13 10.16
CA ALA A 83 4.11 16.42 11.53
C ALA A 83 3.04 16.15 12.61
N ASP A 84 1.78 16.51 12.31
CA ASP A 84 0.69 16.53 13.29
C ASP A 84 -0.36 15.42 13.09
N HIS A 85 -0.24 14.60 12.04
CA HIS A 85 -1.18 13.53 11.71
C HIS A 85 -0.44 12.25 11.32
N ILE A 86 -1.11 11.10 11.43
CA ILE A 86 -0.51 9.81 11.06
C ILE A 86 0.01 9.88 9.62
N CYS A 87 1.29 9.59 9.43
CA CYS A 87 1.95 9.72 8.14
C CYS A 87 1.51 8.62 7.16
N SER A 88 1.59 8.91 5.86
CA SER A 88 1.19 7.96 4.81
C SER A 88 2.00 6.66 4.87
N PHE A 89 3.25 6.73 5.35
CA PHE A 89 4.10 5.56 5.54
C PHE A 89 3.58 4.65 6.64
N ALA A 90 3.18 5.20 7.80
CA ALA A 90 2.61 4.41 8.89
C ALA A 90 1.27 3.79 8.48
N TRP A 91 0.40 4.55 7.81
CA TRP A 91 -0.86 4.04 7.27
C TRP A 91 -0.65 2.88 6.29
N GLY A 92 0.26 3.04 5.32
CA GLY A 92 0.60 1.98 4.36
C GLY A 92 1.21 0.73 5.02
N ALA A 93 2.01 0.91 6.07
CA ALA A 93 2.60 -0.20 6.81
C ALA A 93 1.57 -0.95 7.68
N ILE A 94 0.66 -0.21 8.33
CA ILE A 94 -0.45 -0.79 9.11
C ILE A 94 -1.36 -1.61 8.20
N SER A 95 -1.80 -1.04 7.09
CA SER A 95 -2.68 -1.75 6.15
C SER A 95 -2.03 -3.00 5.57
N MET A 96 -0.74 -2.92 5.26
CA MET A 96 0.02 -4.06 4.76
C MET A 96 0.16 -5.17 5.82
N CYS A 97 0.43 -4.83 7.09
CA CYS A 97 0.43 -5.82 8.16
C CYS A 97 -0.93 -6.51 8.28
N LEU A 98 -2.03 -5.76 8.17
CA LEU A 98 -3.38 -6.33 8.19
C LEU A 98 -3.63 -7.25 6.98
N VAL A 99 -3.15 -6.90 5.79
CA VAL A 99 -3.19 -7.80 4.62
C VAL A 99 -2.45 -9.10 4.93
N LEU A 100 -1.22 -9.04 5.46
CA LEU A 100 -0.42 -10.26 5.74
C LEU A 100 -1.01 -11.13 6.85
N LEU A 101 -1.71 -10.54 7.83
CA LEU A 101 -2.33 -11.26 8.93
C LEU A 101 -3.65 -11.92 8.55
N LEU A 102 -4.43 -11.30 7.67
CA LEU A 102 -5.80 -11.71 7.38
C LEU A 102 -5.92 -12.55 6.10
N VAL A 103 -5.06 -12.29 5.12
CA VAL A 103 -5.10 -13.00 3.85
C VAL A 103 -4.49 -14.40 4.03
N PRO A 104 -5.14 -15.46 3.54
CA PRO A 104 -4.67 -16.82 3.77
C PRO A 104 -3.51 -17.24 2.86
N GLN A 105 -3.32 -16.58 1.71
CA GLN A 105 -2.40 -17.01 0.65
C GLN A 105 -1.71 -15.85 -0.05
N ASP A 106 -0.47 -16.09 -0.47
CA ASP A 106 0.41 -15.15 -1.17
C ASP A 106 -0.20 -14.60 -2.46
N ILE A 107 -0.88 -15.46 -3.23
CA ILE A 107 -1.55 -15.13 -4.50
C ILE A 107 -2.57 -14.00 -4.40
N TYR A 108 -3.07 -13.71 -3.19
CA TYR A 108 -3.96 -12.59 -2.91
C TYR A 108 -3.22 -11.40 -2.28
N ALA A 109 -2.29 -11.68 -1.37
CA ALA A 109 -1.57 -10.63 -0.65
C ALA A 109 -0.63 -9.85 -1.56
N ILE A 110 0.05 -10.53 -2.48
CA ILE A 110 0.93 -9.91 -3.48
C ILE A 110 0.18 -8.88 -4.33
N PRO A 111 -0.94 -9.20 -5.00
CA PRO A 111 -1.64 -8.22 -5.82
C PRO A 111 -2.44 -7.19 -5.00
N LEU A 112 -2.81 -7.48 -3.74
CA LEU A 112 -3.39 -6.45 -2.83
C LEU A 112 -2.38 -5.37 -2.48
N VAL A 113 -1.20 -5.74 -1.97
CA VAL A 113 -0.13 -4.79 -1.64
C VAL A 113 0.43 -4.16 -2.92
N GLY A 114 0.67 -4.98 -3.94
CA GLY A 114 1.11 -4.56 -5.26
C GLY A 114 0.18 -3.54 -5.93
N GLY A 115 -1.12 -3.66 -5.67
CA GLY A 115 -2.13 -2.72 -6.15
C GLY A 115 -1.88 -1.28 -5.69
N CYS A 116 -1.60 -1.11 -4.40
CA CYS A 116 -1.21 0.19 -3.83
C CYS A 116 0.23 0.57 -4.24
N ALA A 117 1.18 -0.36 -4.12
CA ALA A 117 2.60 -0.17 -4.43
C ALA A 117 2.86 0.33 -5.86
N LEU A 118 2.06 -0.10 -6.83
CA LEU A 118 2.14 0.34 -8.23
C LEU A 118 1.12 1.43 -8.55
N GLY A 119 -0.11 1.29 -8.05
CA GLY A 119 -1.23 2.17 -8.36
C GLY A 119 -0.99 3.61 -7.93
N ASP A 120 -0.56 3.84 -6.67
CA ASP A 120 -0.32 5.19 -6.16
C ASP A 120 0.79 5.93 -6.95
N PRO A 121 1.98 5.34 -7.19
CA PRO A 121 2.98 5.96 -8.06
C PRO A 121 2.47 6.26 -9.47
N ILE A 122 1.78 5.31 -10.11
CA ILE A 122 1.23 5.49 -11.46
C ILE A 122 0.25 6.67 -11.49
N ILE A 123 -0.76 6.66 -10.62
CA ILE A 123 -1.78 7.71 -10.59
C ILE A 123 -1.12 9.05 -10.24
N GLY A 124 -0.26 9.05 -9.23
CA GLY A 124 0.44 10.23 -8.74
C GLY A 124 1.30 10.94 -9.78
N GLU A 125 2.02 10.19 -10.62
CA GLU A 125 2.87 10.76 -11.67
C GLU A 125 2.10 11.05 -12.96
N LEU A 126 1.27 10.11 -13.44
CA LEU A 126 0.62 10.24 -14.75
C LEU A 126 -0.51 11.28 -14.74
N LYS A 127 -1.22 11.50 -13.62
CA LYS A 127 -2.36 12.44 -13.59
C LYS A 127 -2.02 13.87 -13.97
N ARG A 128 -0.73 14.23 -13.92
CA ARG A 128 -0.18 15.53 -14.30
C ARG A 128 -0.08 15.74 -15.81
N PHE A 129 0.07 14.65 -16.56
CA PHE A 129 0.28 14.66 -18.00
C PHE A 129 -0.99 14.31 -18.76
N ILE A 130 -1.77 13.35 -18.25
CA ILE A 130 -2.92 12.78 -18.96
C ILE A 130 -4.25 12.95 -18.22
N GLY A 131 -4.26 13.62 -17.06
CA GLY A 131 -5.44 13.78 -16.22
C GLY A 131 -5.77 12.53 -15.38
N TRP A 132 -6.63 12.71 -14.37
CA TRP A 132 -6.91 11.67 -13.38
C TRP A 132 -7.56 10.42 -13.98
N TRP A 133 -8.59 10.57 -14.82
CA TRP A 133 -9.31 9.42 -15.41
C TRP A 133 -8.43 8.55 -16.30
N ALA A 134 -7.53 9.13 -17.10
CA ALA A 134 -6.62 8.37 -17.93
C ALA A 134 -5.54 7.68 -17.09
N ALA A 135 -5.00 8.36 -16.07
CA ALA A 135 -4.05 7.75 -15.13
C ALA A 135 -4.67 6.61 -14.33
N ALA A 136 -5.93 6.77 -13.89
CA ALA A 136 -6.73 5.74 -13.23
C ALA A 136 -6.93 4.51 -14.13
N LEU A 137 -7.22 4.71 -15.42
CA LEU A 137 -7.34 3.60 -16.38
C LEU A 137 -6.02 2.84 -16.53
N VAL A 138 -4.88 3.56 -16.64
CA VAL A 138 -3.56 2.92 -16.70
C VAL A 138 -3.28 2.11 -15.44
N ALA A 139 -3.54 2.68 -14.25
CA ALA A 139 -3.38 1.98 -12.99
C ALA A 139 -4.28 0.74 -12.89
N MET A 140 -5.56 0.85 -13.30
CA MET A 140 -6.48 -0.29 -13.34
C MET A 140 -5.96 -1.43 -14.22
N ILE A 141 -5.41 -1.12 -15.40
CA ILE A 141 -4.84 -2.13 -16.29
C ILE A 141 -3.64 -2.81 -15.62
N VAL A 142 -2.71 -2.04 -15.06
CA VAL A 142 -1.51 -2.58 -14.40
C VAL A 142 -1.88 -3.46 -13.20
N ILE A 143 -2.78 -2.99 -12.34
CA ILE A 143 -3.26 -3.73 -11.17
C ILE A 143 -4.02 -4.99 -11.61
N GLY A 144 -4.88 -4.87 -12.62
CA GLY A 144 -5.63 -6.00 -13.17
C GLY A 144 -4.72 -7.08 -13.78
N LEU A 145 -3.66 -6.68 -14.49
CA LEU A 145 -2.64 -7.59 -15.00
C LEU A 145 -1.86 -8.28 -13.88
N LEU A 146 -1.50 -7.55 -12.82
CA LEU A 146 -0.83 -8.13 -11.65
C LEU A 146 -1.72 -9.21 -11.00
N TRP A 147 -2.99 -8.88 -10.75
CA TRP A 147 -3.97 -9.85 -10.25
C TRP A 147 -4.11 -11.06 -11.17
N TRP A 148 -4.24 -10.85 -12.48
CA TRP A 148 -4.36 -11.93 -13.45
C TRP A 148 -3.12 -12.85 -13.46
N LEU A 149 -1.91 -12.28 -13.36
CA LEU A 149 -0.67 -13.05 -13.26
C LEU A 149 -0.61 -13.90 -12.00
N CYS A 150 -1.02 -13.37 -10.84
CA CYS A 150 -1.09 -14.13 -9.60
C CYS A 150 -2.15 -15.25 -9.68
N LEU A 151 -3.34 -14.96 -10.18
CA LEU A 151 -4.43 -15.94 -10.32
C LEU A 151 -4.14 -17.06 -11.31
N ARG A 152 -3.25 -16.85 -12.30
CA ARG A 152 -2.84 -17.91 -13.23
C ARG A 152 -2.22 -19.12 -12.53
N TRP A 153 -1.63 -18.92 -11.36
CA TRP A 153 -1.07 -19.99 -10.53
C TRP A 153 -2.11 -20.67 -9.62
N MET A 154 -3.36 -20.20 -9.64
CA MET A 154 -4.51 -20.76 -8.91
C MET A 154 -5.80 -20.71 -9.74
N PRO A 155 -6.00 -21.69 -10.64
CA PRO A 155 -7.15 -21.71 -11.56
C PRO A 155 -8.51 -21.92 -10.88
N GLN A 156 -8.53 -22.20 -9.57
CA GLN A 156 -9.78 -22.41 -8.81
C GLN A 156 -10.55 -21.11 -8.54
N LEU A 157 -9.91 -19.95 -8.73
CA LEU A 157 -10.53 -18.66 -8.56
C LEU A 157 -11.09 -18.11 -9.87
N PRO A 158 -12.16 -17.31 -9.81
CA PRO A 158 -12.70 -16.68 -10.99
C PRO A 158 -11.69 -15.71 -11.61
N MET A 159 -11.28 -16.00 -12.85
CA MET A 159 -10.40 -15.14 -13.64
C MET A 159 -11.00 -13.75 -13.94
N TRP A 160 -12.30 -13.53 -13.64
CA TRP A 160 -12.95 -12.23 -13.72
C TRP A 160 -12.69 -11.34 -12.49
N LEU A 161 -12.20 -11.88 -11.37
CA LEU A 161 -11.92 -11.13 -10.14
C LEU A 161 -11.09 -9.84 -10.34
N PRO A 162 -10.05 -9.81 -11.22
CA PRO A 162 -9.29 -8.59 -11.49
C PRO A 162 -10.16 -7.44 -12.04
N LEU A 163 -11.21 -7.75 -12.79
CA LEU A 163 -12.15 -6.75 -13.35
C LEU A 163 -12.96 -6.05 -12.26
N LEU A 164 -13.07 -6.64 -11.07
CA LEU A 164 -13.75 -6.06 -9.93
C LEU A 164 -12.77 -5.38 -8.96
N ILE A 165 -11.70 -6.07 -8.58
CA ILE A 165 -10.76 -5.59 -7.56
C ILE A 165 -9.92 -4.41 -8.07
N ALA A 166 -9.46 -4.41 -9.32
CA ALA A 166 -8.61 -3.33 -9.82
C ALA A 166 -9.34 -1.97 -9.87
N PRO A 167 -10.58 -1.86 -10.39
CA PRO A 167 -11.34 -0.62 -10.30
C PRO A 167 -11.56 -0.16 -8.85
N ILE A 168 -11.88 -1.07 -7.94
CA ILE A 168 -12.11 -0.72 -6.52
C ILE A 168 -10.84 -0.19 -5.86
N THR A 169 -9.70 -0.84 -6.15
CA THR A 169 -8.39 -0.40 -5.65
C THR A 169 -8.06 1.02 -6.13
N VAL A 170 -8.31 1.32 -7.41
CA VAL A 170 -8.06 2.66 -7.97
C VAL A 170 -9.07 3.69 -7.46
N LEU A 171 -10.34 3.32 -7.34
CA LEU A 171 -11.38 4.20 -6.79
C LEU A 171 -11.11 4.54 -5.32
N ALA A 172 -10.42 3.68 -4.58
CA ALA A 172 -10.00 3.92 -3.20
C ALA A 172 -8.90 4.99 -3.06
N GLU A 173 -8.20 5.39 -4.14
CA GLU A 173 -7.29 6.56 -4.13
C GLU A 173 -8.04 7.89 -4.04
N LYS A 174 -9.27 7.94 -4.55
CA LYS A 174 -10.01 9.19 -4.73
C LYS A 174 -10.54 9.85 -3.45
N PRO A 175 -11.06 9.12 -2.44
CA PRO A 175 -11.64 9.74 -1.26
C PRO A 175 -10.59 10.51 -0.47
N ASN A 176 -10.83 11.80 -0.25
CA ASN A 176 -10.03 12.61 0.65
C ASN A 176 -10.61 12.51 2.06
N LEU A 177 -10.26 11.45 2.80
CA LEU A 177 -10.67 11.26 4.18
C LEU A 177 -9.72 12.01 5.12
N ARG A 178 -10.30 12.72 6.09
CA ARG A 178 -9.52 13.50 7.07
C ARG A 178 -8.59 12.66 7.95
N TRP A 179 -8.95 11.39 8.16
CA TRP A 179 -8.34 10.55 9.20
C TRP A 179 -7.55 9.36 8.65
N ILE A 180 -7.76 8.96 7.39
CA ILE A 180 -7.17 7.75 6.80
C ILE A 180 -6.52 8.13 5.47
N ASP A 181 -5.28 7.71 5.30
CA ASP A 181 -4.50 7.93 4.08
C ASP A 181 -4.98 7.05 2.91
N ASP A 182 -4.83 7.56 1.69
CA ASP A 182 -5.20 6.89 0.45
C ASP A 182 -4.48 5.53 0.31
N ASN A 183 -3.22 5.42 0.72
CA ASN A 183 -2.50 4.14 0.69
C ASN A 183 -3.15 3.05 1.55
N ALA A 184 -3.68 3.43 2.71
CA ALA A 184 -4.42 2.49 3.56
C ALA A 184 -5.74 2.09 2.89
N LEU A 185 -6.47 3.04 2.30
CA LEU A 185 -7.73 2.75 1.60
C LEU A 185 -7.52 1.81 0.40
N MET A 186 -6.48 2.07 -0.40
CA MET A 186 -6.12 1.25 -1.56
C MET A 186 -5.74 -0.20 -1.19
N GLN A 187 -5.47 -0.51 0.08
CA GLN A 187 -5.24 -1.88 0.53
C GLN A 187 -6.43 -2.44 1.30
N LEU A 188 -7.00 -1.68 2.25
CA LEU A 188 -8.03 -2.15 3.15
C LEU A 188 -9.38 -2.34 2.47
N ILE A 189 -9.76 -1.47 1.53
CA ILE A 189 -11.03 -1.63 0.79
C ILE A 189 -11.04 -2.90 -0.07
N PRO A 190 -10.06 -3.13 -0.97
CA PRO A 190 -10.04 -4.37 -1.73
C PRO A 190 -9.80 -5.61 -0.86
N LEU A 191 -9.07 -5.49 0.26
CA LEU A 191 -8.95 -6.56 1.26
C LEU A 191 -10.32 -6.95 1.82
N MET A 192 -11.11 -5.98 2.33
CA MET A 192 -12.43 -6.26 2.90
C MET A 192 -13.36 -6.95 1.88
N LEU A 193 -13.35 -6.49 0.63
CA LEU A 193 -14.12 -7.12 -0.43
C LEU A 193 -13.64 -8.55 -0.67
N LEU A 194 -12.33 -8.78 -0.80
CA LEU A 194 -11.79 -10.10 -1.05
C LEU A 194 -12.15 -11.07 0.08
N MET A 195 -11.95 -10.67 1.33
CA MET A 195 -12.29 -11.52 2.48
C MET A 195 -13.79 -11.83 2.49
N SER A 196 -14.65 -10.86 2.16
CA SER A 196 -16.09 -11.09 2.03
C SER A 196 -16.40 -12.13 0.96
N LEU A 197 -15.74 -12.08 -0.20
CA LEU A 197 -15.93 -13.05 -1.29
C LEU A 197 -15.41 -14.45 -0.96
N ILE A 198 -14.40 -14.57 -0.09
CA ILE A 198 -13.84 -15.87 0.32
C ILE A 198 -14.74 -16.56 1.35
N TYR A 199 -15.42 -15.80 2.22
CA TYR A 199 -16.24 -16.34 3.31
C TYR A 199 -17.74 -16.45 3.00
N LEU A 200 -18.19 -15.98 1.83
CA LEU A 200 -19.55 -16.16 1.30
C LEU A 200 -19.62 -17.41 0.41
#